data_AF-A0AB39BVD2-F1
#
_entry.id   AF-A0AB39BVD2-F1
#
_cell.length_a   1.000
_cell.length_b   1.000
_cell.length_c   1.000
_cell.angle_alpha   90.00
_cell.angle_beta   90.00
_cell.angle_gamma   90.00
#
_symmetry.space_group_name_H-M   'P 1'
#
loop_
_entity.id
_entity.type
_entity.pdbx_description
1 polymer ?
#
loop_
_entity_poly.entity_id
_entity_poly.type
_entity_poly.pdbx_seq_one_letter_code
_entity_poly.pdbx_strand_id
1 'polypeptide(L)'
;MLKKDETALVSMNWENVLFAHWAMNPEVVQKQLPKGIKVDTYNGKAYIGVVAFLMNKIHPTILPEMISFSLPEINVRTYVEVDGKKGVLFFSLDTDSRVSVLGANVFVDMPYFYSDIHMETKEGQVFFESKRESSEAIFKGNYLPTGKIFKAEKDSLEFWLTERYRLYQTKKNGEIQYGNIKHEQWPLQYATLSVEKNTLVEAADFNLPNSQPHLLYSPKVSVDIGQIKKY
;
A
#
# COMPACT_ATOMS: atom_id res chain seq x y z
N MET A 1 24.08 -6.04 5.32
CA MET A 1 24.78 -5.16 6.29
C MET A 1 24.28 -3.73 6.10
N LEU A 2 23.80 -3.14 7.18
CA LEU A 2 23.14 -1.83 7.26
C LEU A 2 24.09 -0.69 6.84
N LYS A 3 23.57 0.33 6.15
CA LYS A 3 24.07 1.70 6.35
C LYS A 3 23.37 2.26 7.59
N LYS A 4 24.16 2.91 8.44
CA LYS A 4 23.88 3.29 9.83
C LYS A 4 22.99 4.54 9.98
N ASP A 5 22.47 5.11 8.89
CA ASP A 5 21.95 6.49 8.86
C ASP A 5 20.48 6.65 8.47
N GLU A 6 19.63 5.66 8.73
CA GLU A 6 18.19 5.84 8.56
C GLU A 6 17.44 5.45 9.83
N THR A 7 17.34 6.42 10.73
CA THR A 7 16.49 6.32 11.91
C THR A 7 15.05 6.16 11.45
N ALA A 8 14.46 5.00 11.75
CA ALA A 8 13.02 4.80 11.64
C ALA A 8 12.32 5.81 12.53
N LEU A 9 11.29 6.50 12.01
CA LEU A 9 10.51 7.48 12.77
C LEU A 9 9.28 6.85 13.39
N VAL A 10 8.65 5.92 12.68
CA VAL A 10 7.42 5.24 13.07
C VAL A 10 7.61 3.75 12.90
N SER A 11 7.21 2.98 13.91
CA SER A 11 7.13 1.52 13.86
C SER A 11 5.68 1.07 14.01
N MET A 12 5.34 -0.01 13.32
CA MET A 12 4.01 -0.61 13.33
C MET A 12 4.06 -2.08 12.87
N ASN A 13 2.94 -2.77 12.99
CA ASN A 13 2.72 -4.06 12.35
C ASN A 13 1.62 -3.92 11.31
N TRP A 14 1.81 -4.48 10.12
CA TRP A 14 0.74 -4.63 9.15
C TRP A 14 0.19 -6.05 9.29
N GLU A 15 -1.10 -6.16 9.57
CA GLU A 15 -1.78 -7.42 9.88
C GLU A 15 -2.92 -7.65 8.89
N ASN A 16 -3.16 -8.93 8.58
CA ASN A 16 -4.19 -9.37 7.63
C ASN A 16 -4.12 -8.64 6.28
N VAL A 17 -2.94 -8.61 5.67
CA VAL A 17 -2.70 -7.80 4.48
C VAL A 17 -3.20 -8.51 3.24
N LEU A 18 -4.22 -7.96 2.59
CA LEU A 18 -4.61 -8.30 1.23
C LEU A 18 -3.75 -7.53 0.23
N PHE A 19 -3.25 -8.23 -0.77
CA PHE A 19 -2.60 -7.68 -1.94
C PHE A 19 -3.37 -8.10 -3.20
N ALA A 20 -4.20 -7.21 -3.76
CA ALA A 20 -4.91 -7.47 -5.01
C ALA A 20 -4.31 -6.64 -6.15
N HIS A 21 -3.79 -7.31 -7.17
CA HIS A 21 -3.02 -6.66 -8.24
C HIS A 21 -3.58 -6.93 -9.62
N TRP A 22 -3.88 -5.88 -10.37
CA TRP A 22 -4.30 -5.97 -11.76
C TRP A 22 -3.16 -5.55 -12.68
N ALA A 23 -2.90 -6.38 -13.69
CA ALA A 23 -1.93 -6.05 -14.73
C ALA A 23 -2.54 -5.01 -15.69
N MET A 24 -1.79 -3.94 -15.94
CA MET A 24 -2.22 -2.78 -16.71
C MET A 24 -1.28 -2.53 -17.89
N ASN A 25 -1.79 -1.81 -18.90
CA ASN A 25 -0.94 -1.23 -19.94
C ASN A 25 -0.02 -0.16 -19.29
N PRO A 26 1.32 -0.29 -19.39
CA PRO A 26 2.25 0.68 -18.83
C PRO A 26 2.01 2.11 -19.28
N GLU A 27 1.59 2.34 -20.52
CA GLU A 27 1.34 3.68 -21.05
C GLU A 27 0.16 4.37 -20.35
N VAL A 28 -0.86 3.61 -19.96
CA VAL A 28 -2.03 4.14 -19.22
C VAL A 28 -1.60 4.59 -17.83
N VAL A 29 -0.80 3.77 -17.14
CA VAL A 29 -0.26 4.10 -15.81
C VAL A 29 0.70 5.28 -15.88
N GLN A 30 1.62 5.29 -16.84
CA GLN A 30 2.63 6.33 -16.99
C GLN A 30 2.04 7.73 -17.20
N LYS A 31 0.89 7.84 -17.89
CA LYS A 31 0.18 9.11 -18.10
C LYS A 31 -0.34 9.75 -16.82
N GLN A 32 -0.59 8.94 -15.78
CA GLN A 32 -1.05 9.42 -14.47
C GLN A 32 0.11 9.73 -13.51
N LEU A 33 1.36 9.41 -13.89
CA LEU A 33 2.52 9.64 -13.02
C LEU A 33 3.03 11.09 -13.14
N PRO A 34 3.48 11.69 -12.03
CA PRO A 34 4.18 12.97 -12.06
C PRO A 34 5.42 12.94 -12.96
N LYS A 35 5.77 14.10 -13.51
CA LYS A 35 6.98 14.27 -14.32
C LYS A 35 8.22 13.83 -13.53
N GLY A 36 9.09 13.06 -14.16
CA GLY A 36 10.33 12.56 -13.54
C GLY A 36 10.17 11.20 -12.84
N ILE A 37 8.94 10.68 -12.71
CA ILE A 37 8.66 9.34 -12.20
C ILE A 37 8.30 8.42 -13.37
N LYS A 38 9.01 7.30 -13.47
CA LYS A 38 8.75 6.29 -14.50
C LYS A 38 7.96 5.12 -13.93
N VAL A 39 7.04 4.57 -14.70
CA VAL A 39 6.36 3.33 -14.33
C VAL A 39 7.37 2.18 -14.35
N ASP A 40 7.39 1.38 -13.29
CA ASP A 40 8.15 0.13 -13.24
C ASP A 40 7.29 -0.98 -13.84
N THR A 41 7.91 -1.90 -14.56
CA THR A 41 7.19 -3.00 -15.22
C THR A 41 7.80 -4.35 -14.89
N TYR A 42 6.95 -5.38 -14.91
CA TYR A 42 7.33 -6.77 -14.84
C TYR A 42 6.85 -7.48 -16.10
N ASN A 43 7.77 -8.09 -16.84
CA ASN A 43 7.48 -8.74 -18.13
C ASN A 43 6.64 -7.85 -19.08
N GLY A 44 6.97 -6.56 -19.14
CA GLY A 44 6.31 -5.58 -20.00
C GLY A 44 4.93 -5.10 -19.52
N LYS A 45 4.50 -5.47 -18.31
CA LYS A 45 3.23 -5.00 -17.72
C LYS A 45 3.47 -4.11 -16.50
N ALA A 46 2.66 -3.07 -16.37
CA ALA A 46 2.54 -2.31 -15.13
C ALA A 46 1.46 -2.94 -14.24
N TYR A 47 1.38 -2.51 -12.98
CA TYR A 47 0.37 -3.04 -12.06
C TYR A 47 -0.25 -1.93 -11.23
N ILE A 48 -1.57 -2.05 -11.01
CA ILE A 48 -2.29 -1.30 -9.98
C ILE A 48 -2.61 -2.28 -8.85
N GLY A 49 -2.24 -1.89 -7.64
CA GLY A 49 -2.53 -2.62 -6.41
C GLY A 49 -3.63 -1.96 -5.61
N VAL A 50 -4.59 -2.76 -5.14
CA VAL A 50 -5.47 -2.41 -4.02
C VAL A 50 -5.00 -3.25 -2.83
N VAL A 51 -4.49 -2.57 -1.79
CA VAL A 51 -3.90 -3.22 -0.61
C VAL A 51 -4.68 -2.82 0.62
N ALA A 52 -5.31 -3.79 1.29
CA ALA A 52 -6.16 -3.58 2.46
C ALA A 52 -5.58 -4.32 3.67
N PHE A 53 -5.48 -3.66 4.82
CA PHE A 53 -4.82 -4.22 6.00
C PHE A 53 -5.16 -3.45 7.27
N LEU A 54 -4.79 -4.03 8.41
CA LEU A 54 -4.77 -3.35 9.70
C LEU A 54 -3.35 -2.86 9.98
N MET A 55 -3.16 -1.56 10.21
CA MET A 55 -1.96 -1.05 10.86
C MET A 55 -2.17 -1.14 12.37
N ASN A 56 -1.43 -2.04 13.01
CA ASN A 56 -1.52 -2.31 14.43
C ASN A 56 -0.26 -1.80 15.15
N LYS A 57 -0.42 -1.30 16.37
CA LYS A 57 0.70 -0.82 17.21
C LYS A 57 1.50 0.30 16.56
N ILE A 58 0.84 1.27 15.94
CA ILE A 58 1.50 2.46 15.36
C ILE A 58 2.03 3.33 16.50
N HIS A 59 3.33 3.61 16.49
CA HIS A 59 3.96 4.51 17.45
C HIS A 59 5.26 5.12 16.91
N PRO A 60 5.65 6.33 17.35
CA PRO A 60 6.98 6.85 17.12
C PRO A 60 8.04 5.94 17.77
N THR A 61 9.16 5.70 17.10
CA THR A 61 10.23 4.81 17.58
C THR A 61 10.90 5.26 18.87
N ILE A 62 10.77 6.54 19.22
CA ILE A 62 11.31 7.13 20.44
C ILE A 62 10.35 7.01 21.64
N LEU A 63 9.12 6.55 21.43
CA LEU A 63 8.11 6.41 22.47
C LEU A 63 7.81 4.92 22.74
N PRO A 64 7.36 4.55 23.95
CA PRO A 64 7.02 3.17 24.26
C PRO A 64 5.81 2.65 23.46
N GLU A 65 5.81 1.37 23.10
CA GLU A 65 4.69 0.74 22.36
C GLU A 65 3.34 0.83 23.09
N MET A 66 3.33 0.98 24.41
CA MET A 66 2.08 1.04 25.21
C MET A 66 1.17 2.24 24.87
N ILE A 67 1.70 3.28 24.22
CA ILE A 67 0.92 4.44 23.77
C ILE A 67 0.49 4.32 22.29
N SER A 68 0.68 3.14 21.70
CA SER A 68 0.34 2.90 20.31
C SER A 68 -1.17 2.90 20.07
N PHE A 69 -1.55 3.12 18.82
CA PHE A 69 -2.91 3.00 18.34
C PHE A 69 -2.94 2.11 17.09
N SER A 70 -4.13 1.74 16.66
CA SER A 70 -4.34 0.87 15.51
C SER A 70 -5.44 1.45 14.65
N LEU A 71 -5.29 1.30 13.33
CA LEU A 71 -6.28 1.75 12.37
C LEU A 71 -6.22 0.87 11.10
N PRO A 72 -7.36 0.57 10.47
CA PRO A 72 -7.38 -0.05 9.16
C PRO A 72 -7.00 0.96 8.07
N GLU A 73 -6.35 0.46 7.03
CA GLU A 73 -6.00 1.22 5.83
C GLU A 73 -6.31 0.39 4.58
N ILE A 74 -6.78 1.07 3.54
CA ILE A 74 -6.79 0.54 2.17
C ILE A 74 -6.15 1.56 1.25
N ASN A 75 -5.25 1.12 0.36
CA ASN A 75 -4.59 2.02 -0.57
C ASN A 75 -4.67 1.53 -2.02
N VAL A 76 -4.72 2.50 -2.93
CA VAL A 76 -4.58 2.29 -4.37
C VAL A 76 -3.18 2.78 -4.75
N ARG A 77 -2.36 1.88 -5.29
CA ARG A 77 -0.95 2.17 -5.58
C ARG A 77 -0.49 1.61 -6.91
N THR A 78 0.62 2.13 -7.40
CA THR A 78 1.38 1.55 -8.52
C THR A 78 2.86 1.43 -8.19
N TYR A 79 3.61 0.84 -9.12
CA TYR A 79 5.02 0.53 -9.00
C TYR A 79 5.80 1.45 -9.93
N VAL A 80 6.82 2.12 -9.37
CA VAL A 80 7.55 3.18 -10.06
C VAL A 80 9.04 3.06 -9.84
N GLU A 81 9.78 3.74 -10.70
CA GLU A 81 11.23 3.91 -10.61
C GLU A 81 11.60 5.39 -10.78
N VAL A 82 12.52 5.85 -9.93
CA VAL A 82 13.21 7.14 -10.09
C VAL A 82 14.72 6.86 -10.06
N ASP A 83 15.43 7.22 -11.13
CA ASP A 83 16.87 6.97 -11.34
C ASP A 83 17.37 5.58 -10.91
N GLY A 84 16.71 4.52 -11.39
CA GLY A 84 17.10 3.13 -11.08
C GLY A 84 16.67 2.64 -9.70
N LYS A 85 15.94 3.45 -8.92
CA LYS A 85 15.46 3.10 -7.58
C LYS A 85 13.96 2.86 -7.63
N LYS A 86 13.58 1.60 -7.36
CA LYS A 86 12.21 1.11 -7.42
C LYS A 86 11.47 1.36 -6.11
N GLY A 87 10.18 1.64 -6.23
CA GLY A 87 9.29 1.89 -5.09
C GLY A 87 7.82 1.81 -5.49
N VAL A 88 6.97 2.28 -4.59
CA VAL A 88 5.54 2.46 -4.81
C VAL A 88 5.18 3.94 -4.87
N LEU A 89 4.11 4.25 -5.58
CA LEU A 89 3.45 5.56 -5.53
C LEU A 89 1.96 5.33 -5.24
N PHE A 90 1.42 6.10 -4.30
CA PHE A 90 0.02 5.99 -3.90
C PHE A 90 -0.83 6.98 -4.69
N PHE A 91 -1.98 6.51 -5.20
CA PHE A 91 -3.05 7.37 -5.72
C PHE A 91 -4.05 7.72 -4.63
N SER A 92 -4.28 6.80 -3.68
CA SER A 92 -5.04 7.07 -2.46
C SER A 92 -4.58 6.21 -1.29
N LEU A 93 -4.71 6.76 -0.10
CA LEU A 93 -4.55 6.09 1.19
C LEU A 93 -5.81 6.39 2.02
N ASP A 94 -6.68 5.42 2.19
CA ASP A 94 -7.96 5.57 2.88
C ASP A 94 -7.86 4.98 4.29
N THR A 95 -8.22 5.76 5.32
CA THR A 95 -8.16 5.34 6.74
C THR A 95 -9.26 5.99 7.57
N ASP A 96 -9.63 5.37 8.71
CA ASP A 96 -10.65 5.82 9.65
C ASP A 96 -10.14 6.82 10.71
N SER A 97 -8.90 7.30 10.58
CA SER A 97 -8.29 8.22 11.54
C SER A 97 -8.12 9.62 10.95
N ARG A 98 -9.04 10.53 11.25
CA ARG A 98 -8.94 11.96 10.86
C ARG A 98 -7.63 12.60 11.34
N VAL A 99 -7.16 12.22 12.53
CA VAL A 99 -5.91 12.74 13.11
C VAL A 99 -4.71 12.26 12.30
N SER A 100 -4.68 10.99 11.90
CA SER A 100 -3.62 10.45 11.05
C SER A 100 -3.64 11.08 9.65
N VAL A 101 -4.83 11.27 9.07
CA VAL A 101 -5.02 11.98 7.78
C VAL A 101 -4.50 13.42 7.88
N LEU A 102 -4.87 14.15 8.93
CA LEU A 102 -4.41 15.53 9.14
C LEU A 102 -2.89 15.60 9.34
N GLY A 103 -2.31 14.71 10.15
CA GLY A 103 -0.87 14.64 10.37
C GLY A 103 -0.11 14.32 9.09
N ALA A 104 -0.56 13.31 8.33
CA ALA A 104 0.08 12.95 7.06
C ALA A 104 -0.08 14.06 6.01
N ASN A 105 -1.27 14.62 5.82
CA ASN A 105 -1.49 15.63 4.77
C ASN A 105 -0.76 16.95 5.04
N VAL A 106 -0.62 17.35 6.31
CA VAL A 106 0.09 18.60 6.67
C VAL A 106 1.60 18.46 6.51
N PHE A 107 2.18 17.29 6.78
CA PHE A 107 3.64 17.14 6.83
C PHE A 107 4.24 16.41 5.63
N VAL A 108 3.45 15.62 4.89
CA VAL A 108 3.95 14.74 3.83
C VAL A 108 3.15 14.80 2.53
N ASP A 109 2.19 15.71 2.30
CA ASP A 109 1.52 15.89 0.98
C ASP A 109 1.04 14.57 0.31
N MET A 110 0.79 13.52 1.10
CA MET A 110 0.33 12.22 0.61
C MET A 110 -1.17 12.27 0.34
N PRO A 111 -1.72 11.43 -0.56
CA PRO A 111 -3.15 11.44 -0.86
C PRO A 111 -3.97 10.68 0.21
N TYR A 112 -3.92 11.12 1.47
CA TYR A 112 -4.72 10.53 2.54
C TYR A 112 -6.15 11.04 2.51
N PHE A 113 -7.09 10.11 2.55
CA PHE A 113 -8.52 10.37 2.62
C PHE A 113 -9.10 9.75 3.89
N TYR A 114 -10.00 10.49 4.52
CA TYR A 114 -10.79 9.94 5.60
C TYR A 114 -11.93 9.07 5.03
N SER A 115 -12.04 7.87 5.57
CA SER A 115 -13.03 6.88 5.15
C SER A 115 -13.61 6.19 6.38
N ASP A 116 -14.91 5.90 6.36
CA ASP A 116 -15.51 5.00 7.35
C ASP A 116 -15.08 3.57 7.00
N ILE A 117 -14.39 2.89 7.91
CA ILE A 117 -13.81 1.58 7.64
C ILE A 117 -14.27 0.57 8.71
N HIS A 118 -14.75 -0.57 8.23
CA HIS A 118 -15.08 -1.72 9.05
C HIS A 118 -14.26 -2.92 8.59
N MET A 119 -13.57 -3.54 9.53
CA MET A 119 -12.76 -4.73 9.30
C MET A 119 -13.06 -5.76 10.38
N GLU A 120 -13.42 -6.96 9.96
CA GLU A 120 -13.70 -8.09 10.86
C GLU A 120 -12.98 -9.33 10.34
N THR A 121 -12.45 -10.16 11.26
CA THR A 121 -11.93 -11.48 10.92
C THR A 121 -12.77 -12.55 11.60
N LYS A 122 -13.35 -13.45 10.81
CA LYS A 122 -14.17 -14.57 11.29
C LYS A 122 -13.75 -15.85 10.58
N GLU A 123 -13.42 -16.88 11.36
CA GLU A 123 -13.06 -18.21 10.84
C GLU A 123 -11.93 -18.16 9.79
N GLY A 124 -10.98 -17.23 9.96
CA GLY A 124 -9.84 -17.02 9.04
C GLY A 124 -10.15 -16.17 7.80
N GLN A 125 -11.42 -15.86 7.54
CA GLN A 125 -11.84 -14.95 6.49
C GLN A 125 -11.86 -13.51 7.01
N VAL A 126 -11.41 -12.57 6.19
CA VAL A 126 -11.43 -11.14 6.51
C VAL A 126 -12.49 -10.45 5.68
N PHE A 127 -13.35 -9.70 6.36
CA PHE A 127 -14.35 -8.81 5.78
C PHE A 127 -13.84 -7.38 5.89
N PHE A 128 -13.87 -6.64 4.79
CA PHE A 128 -13.34 -5.28 4.73
C PHE A 128 -14.28 -4.39 3.93
N GLU A 129 -14.76 -3.33 4.57
CA GLU A 129 -15.56 -2.29 3.97
C GLU A 129 -14.93 -0.93 4.26
N SER A 130 -14.80 -0.09 3.23
CA SER A 130 -14.30 1.27 3.32
C SER A 130 -15.17 2.17 2.47
N LYS A 131 -15.62 3.29 3.04
CA LYS A 131 -16.40 4.31 2.35
C LYS A 131 -15.77 5.68 2.57
N ARG A 132 -15.20 6.25 1.51
CA ARG A 132 -14.57 7.57 1.51
C ARG A 132 -15.59 8.68 1.60
N GLU A 133 -15.45 9.56 2.59
CA GLU A 133 -16.41 10.66 2.84
C GLU A 133 -16.38 11.72 1.73
N SER A 134 -15.20 12.05 1.19
CA SER A 134 -15.06 13.18 0.26
C SER A 134 -15.56 12.92 -1.16
N SER A 135 -15.60 11.65 -1.60
CA SER A 135 -15.96 11.30 -2.98
C SER A 135 -16.84 10.05 -3.09
N GLU A 136 -17.35 9.53 -1.97
CA GLU A 136 -18.18 8.33 -1.89
C GLU A 136 -17.54 7.10 -2.58
N ALA A 137 -16.21 7.08 -2.69
CA ALA A 137 -15.46 5.95 -3.21
C ALA A 137 -15.53 4.80 -2.21
N ILE A 138 -15.83 3.58 -2.67
CA ILE A 138 -16.17 2.45 -1.81
C ILE A 138 -15.33 1.25 -2.18
N PHE A 139 -14.84 0.53 -1.18
CA PHE A 139 -14.45 -0.86 -1.31
C PHE A 139 -15.26 -1.69 -0.34
N LYS A 140 -15.82 -2.80 -0.80
CA LYS A 140 -16.52 -3.78 0.02
C LYS A 140 -16.25 -5.17 -0.53
N GLY A 141 -15.61 -5.99 0.27
CA GLY A 141 -15.27 -7.35 -0.11
C GLY A 141 -14.76 -8.18 1.05
N ASN A 142 -14.50 -9.44 0.75
CA ASN A 142 -13.95 -10.39 1.70
C ASN A 142 -12.86 -11.24 1.04
N TYR A 143 -11.86 -11.60 1.82
CA TYR A 143 -10.72 -12.39 1.34
C TYR A 143 -10.32 -13.47 2.35
N LEU A 144 -9.75 -14.54 1.81
CA LEU A 144 -9.34 -15.71 2.59
C LEU A 144 -7.97 -16.19 2.08
N PRO A 145 -6.95 -16.34 2.95
CA PRO A 145 -5.71 -16.98 2.55
C PRO A 145 -5.92 -18.43 2.14
N THR A 146 -5.17 -18.87 1.14
CA THR A 146 -5.16 -20.24 0.62
C THR A 146 -3.74 -20.79 0.54
N GLY A 147 -3.62 -22.10 0.75
CA GLY A 147 -2.32 -22.77 0.70
C GLY A 147 -1.40 -22.45 1.88
N LYS A 148 -0.12 -22.83 1.75
CA LYS A 148 0.89 -22.67 2.79
C LYS A 148 1.58 -21.30 2.68
N ILE A 149 2.08 -20.81 3.81
CA ILE A 149 2.95 -19.62 3.85
C ILE A 149 4.24 -19.92 3.09
N PHE A 150 4.67 -18.99 2.24
CA PHE A 150 5.92 -19.01 1.50
C PHE A 150 6.60 -17.63 1.53
N LYS A 151 7.87 -17.59 1.14
CA LYS A 151 8.60 -16.35 0.87
C LYS A 151 8.76 -16.23 -0.63
N ALA A 152 8.50 -15.05 -1.19
CA ALA A 152 8.59 -14.87 -2.63
C ALA A 152 10.00 -15.18 -3.15
N GLU A 153 10.09 -15.92 -4.24
CA GLU A 153 11.38 -16.18 -4.88
C GLU A 153 11.90 -14.91 -5.55
N LYS A 154 13.20 -14.69 -5.50
CA LYS A 154 13.80 -13.54 -6.17
C LYS A 154 13.41 -13.54 -7.65
N ASP A 155 13.08 -12.36 -8.17
CA ASP A 155 12.68 -12.14 -9.56
C ASP A 155 11.31 -12.77 -9.94
N SER A 156 10.56 -13.34 -8.99
CA SER A 156 9.16 -13.74 -9.20
C SER A 156 8.22 -12.52 -9.25
N LEU A 157 7.00 -12.72 -9.75
CA LEU A 157 5.98 -11.67 -9.73
C LEU A 157 5.64 -11.25 -8.30
N GLU A 158 5.50 -12.21 -7.38
CA GLU A 158 5.21 -11.97 -5.97
C GLU A 158 6.29 -11.10 -5.32
N PHE A 159 7.57 -11.41 -5.60
CA PHE A 159 8.70 -10.60 -5.11
C PHE A 159 8.64 -9.21 -5.72
N TRP A 160 8.40 -9.11 -7.03
CA TRP A 160 8.27 -7.84 -7.71
C TRP A 160 7.07 -7.02 -7.19
N LEU A 161 5.95 -7.61 -6.78
CA LEU A 161 4.79 -6.87 -6.27
C LEU A 161 4.95 -6.44 -4.80
N THR A 162 5.65 -7.23 -3.98
CA THR A 162 5.61 -7.06 -2.52
C THR A 162 6.90 -6.51 -1.92
N GLU A 163 8.06 -6.81 -2.50
CA GLU A 163 9.36 -6.35 -1.99
C GLU A 163 9.67 -4.95 -2.54
N ARG A 164 8.97 -3.95 -1.98
CA ARG A 164 9.12 -2.52 -2.29
C ARG A 164 9.44 -1.72 -1.03
N TYR A 165 10.69 -1.30 -0.94
CA TYR A 165 11.25 -0.66 0.24
C TYR A 165 11.31 0.87 0.16
N ARG A 166 10.61 1.45 -0.81
CA ARG A 166 10.49 2.90 -0.99
C ARG A 166 9.08 3.28 -1.37
N LEU A 167 8.59 4.35 -0.78
CA LEU A 167 7.46 5.11 -1.31
C LEU A 167 7.98 6.39 -1.96
N TYR A 168 7.33 6.79 -3.04
CA TYR A 168 7.57 8.04 -3.76
C TYR A 168 6.31 8.89 -3.73
N GLN A 169 6.53 10.20 -3.67
CA GLN A 169 5.49 11.21 -3.78
C GLN A 169 6.04 12.43 -4.49
N THR A 170 5.16 13.34 -4.91
CA THR A 170 5.54 14.61 -5.52
C THR A 170 4.78 15.74 -4.87
N LYS A 171 5.50 16.76 -4.41
CA LYS A 171 4.88 18.00 -3.91
C LYS A 171 4.17 18.76 -5.03
N LYS A 172 3.30 19.69 -4.66
CA LYS A 172 2.61 20.58 -5.62
C LYS A 172 3.55 21.37 -6.55
N ASN A 173 4.78 21.62 -6.12
CA ASN A 173 5.80 22.31 -6.93
C ASN A 173 6.61 21.37 -7.87
N GLY A 174 6.29 20.08 -7.92
CA GLY A 174 6.99 19.09 -8.74
C GLY A 174 8.22 18.45 -8.08
N GLU A 175 8.56 18.81 -6.84
CA GLU A 175 9.66 18.17 -6.11
C GLU A 175 9.31 16.72 -5.75
N ILE A 176 10.12 15.77 -6.24
CA ILE A 176 10.01 14.36 -5.88
C ILE A 176 10.59 14.16 -4.48
N GLN A 177 9.86 13.41 -3.66
CA GLN A 177 10.30 12.97 -2.35
C GLN A 177 10.16 11.45 -2.24
N TYR A 178 10.94 10.87 -1.33
CA TYR A 178 10.86 9.45 -1.03
C TYR A 178 10.97 9.18 0.47
N GLY A 179 10.33 8.11 0.92
CA GLY A 179 10.52 7.52 2.24
C GLY A 179 10.98 6.08 2.10
N ASN A 180 11.89 5.63 2.96
CA ASN A 180 12.24 4.21 3.00
C ASN A 180 11.27 3.47 3.93
N ILE A 181 10.81 2.34 3.43
CA ILE A 181 9.99 1.37 4.15
C ILE A 181 10.90 0.19 4.44
N LYS A 182 10.97 -0.24 5.69
CA LYS A 182 11.75 -1.39 6.09
C LYS A 182 10.80 -2.42 6.69
N HIS A 183 10.89 -3.63 6.16
CA HIS A 183 10.21 -4.80 6.68
C HIS A 183 11.07 -6.02 6.34
N GLU A 184 10.91 -7.09 7.09
CA GLU A 184 11.41 -8.41 6.67
C GLU A 184 10.64 -8.90 5.45
N GLN A 185 11.21 -9.85 4.70
CA GLN A 185 10.53 -10.43 3.56
C GLN A 185 9.13 -10.95 3.95
N TRP A 186 8.12 -10.68 3.11
CA TRP A 186 6.73 -10.99 3.43
C TRP A 186 6.50 -12.50 3.58
N PRO A 187 5.84 -12.96 4.67
CA PRO A 187 5.30 -14.32 4.75
C PRO A 187 3.99 -14.37 3.94
N LEU A 188 4.06 -14.75 2.67
CA LEU A 188 2.95 -14.70 1.73
C LEU A 188 2.16 -16.00 1.68
N GLN A 189 0.87 -15.89 1.36
CA GLN A 189 -0.01 -16.95 0.91
C GLN A 189 -0.72 -16.45 -0.35
N TYR A 190 -1.21 -17.36 -1.19
CA TYR A 190 -2.21 -16.98 -2.17
C TYR A 190 -3.53 -16.69 -1.47
N ALA A 191 -4.49 -16.05 -2.13
CA ALA A 191 -5.77 -15.73 -1.53
C ALA A 191 -6.93 -15.82 -2.53
N THR A 192 -8.14 -15.97 -2.00
CA THR A 192 -9.37 -15.69 -2.75
C THR A 192 -9.89 -14.31 -2.35
N LEU A 193 -10.61 -13.66 -3.27
CA LEU A 193 -11.25 -12.36 -3.04
C LEU A 193 -12.64 -12.38 -3.68
N SER A 194 -13.65 -12.04 -2.89
CA SER A 194 -14.99 -11.72 -3.37
C SER A 194 -15.22 -10.22 -3.18
N VAL A 195 -15.47 -9.50 -4.26
CA VAL A 195 -15.72 -8.06 -4.25
C VAL A 195 -17.21 -7.83 -4.51
N GLU A 196 -17.89 -7.21 -3.54
CA GLU A 196 -19.26 -6.72 -3.74
C GLU A 196 -19.21 -5.37 -4.47
N LYS A 197 -18.27 -4.50 -4.09
CA LYS A 197 -18.08 -3.19 -4.71
C LYS A 197 -16.63 -2.75 -4.61
N ASN A 198 -16.06 -2.21 -5.68
CA ASN A 198 -14.78 -1.51 -5.65
C ASN A 198 -14.87 -0.35 -6.64
N THR A 199 -14.93 0.88 -6.12
CA THR A 199 -14.89 2.12 -6.89
C THR A 199 -13.67 2.98 -6.57
N LEU A 200 -12.72 2.47 -5.76
CA LEU A 200 -11.52 3.20 -5.36
C LEU A 200 -10.57 3.40 -6.54
N VAL A 201 -10.52 2.45 -7.48
CA VAL A 201 -9.62 2.51 -8.64
C VAL A 201 -10.14 3.49 -9.69
N GLU A 202 -11.46 3.53 -9.89
CA GLU A 202 -12.15 4.54 -10.69
C GLU A 202 -11.96 5.94 -10.10
N ALA A 203 -12.02 6.07 -8.77
CA ALA A 203 -11.71 7.33 -8.09
C ALA A 203 -10.23 7.76 -8.20
N ALA A 204 -9.36 6.86 -8.68
CA ALA A 204 -7.97 7.14 -9.04
C ALA A 204 -7.78 7.31 -10.57
N ASP A 205 -8.87 7.53 -11.32
CA ASP A 205 -8.89 7.72 -12.77
C ASP A 205 -8.35 6.52 -13.59
N PHE A 206 -8.59 5.32 -13.07
CA PHE A 206 -8.30 4.06 -13.76
C PHE A 206 -9.56 3.22 -13.97
N ASN A 207 -9.60 2.48 -15.08
CA ASN A 207 -10.58 1.42 -15.30
C ASN A 207 -9.86 0.07 -15.15
N LEU A 208 -10.32 -0.77 -14.23
CA LEU A 208 -9.76 -2.10 -14.08
C LEU A 208 -10.10 -2.98 -15.29
N PRO A 209 -9.16 -3.82 -15.76
CA PRO A 209 -9.44 -4.77 -16.81
C PRO A 209 -10.36 -5.88 -16.30
N ASN A 210 -11.07 -6.55 -17.20
CA ASN A 210 -11.92 -7.72 -16.89
C ASN A 210 -11.11 -8.97 -16.46
N SER A 211 -9.77 -8.89 -16.40
CA SER A 211 -8.93 -9.98 -15.94
C SER A 211 -8.98 -10.11 -14.42
N GLN A 212 -8.89 -11.34 -13.92
CA GLN A 212 -8.76 -11.61 -12.49
C GLN A 212 -7.47 -10.99 -11.92
N PRO A 213 -7.51 -10.40 -10.70
CA PRO A 213 -6.31 -9.93 -10.03
C PRO A 213 -5.40 -11.09 -9.62
N HIS A 214 -4.11 -10.80 -9.53
CA HIS A 214 -3.17 -11.63 -8.78
C HIS A 214 -3.34 -11.32 -7.28
N LEU A 215 -3.66 -12.35 -6.50
CA LEU A 215 -4.08 -12.21 -5.10
C LEU A 215 -3.05 -12.85 -4.17
N LEU A 216 -2.54 -12.05 -3.23
CA LEU A 216 -1.69 -12.52 -2.15
C LEU A 216 -2.26 -12.05 -0.81
N TYR A 217 -1.91 -12.78 0.24
CA TYR A 217 -2.20 -12.44 1.62
C TYR A 217 -0.93 -12.55 2.46
N SER A 218 -0.79 -11.70 3.49
CA SER A 218 0.19 -11.88 4.55
C SER A 218 -0.47 -11.72 5.92
N PRO A 219 -0.25 -12.65 6.88
CA PRO A 219 -0.87 -12.56 8.19
C PRO A 219 -0.33 -11.38 8.99
N LYS A 220 1.00 -11.16 8.96
CA LYS A 220 1.65 -10.11 9.72
C LYS A 220 3.07 -9.83 9.21
N VAL A 221 3.45 -8.56 9.19
CA VAL A 221 4.86 -8.14 9.14
C VAL A 221 5.08 -6.90 10.00
N SER A 222 6.27 -6.78 10.60
CA SER A 222 6.68 -5.54 11.26
C SER A 222 7.27 -4.58 10.23
N VAL A 223 6.84 -3.31 10.30
CA VAL A 223 7.19 -2.25 9.36
C VAL A 223 7.74 -1.05 10.11
N ASP A 224 8.88 -0.57 9.66
CA ASP A 224 9.48 0.70 10.08
C ASP A 224 9.44 1.67 8.89
N ILE A 225 8.99 2.91 9.14
CA ILE A 225 9.01 3.98 8.15
C ILE A 225 10.02 5.05 8.57
N GLY A 226 10.95 5.36 7.66
CA GLY A 226 11.94 6.41 7.84
C GLY A 226 11.44 7.80 7.50
N GLN A 227 12.30 8.81 7.67
CA GLN A 227 12.01 10.18 7.28
C GLN A 227 11.76 10.31 5.76
N ILE A 228 10.79 11.15 5.38
CA ILE A 228 10.63 11.59 4.00
C ILE A 228 11.76 12.55 3.62
N LYS A 229 12.49 12.20 2.57
CA LYS A 229 13.64 12.93 2.05
C LYS A 229 13.31 13.49 0.68
N LYS A 230 13.90 14.63 0.35
CA LYS A 230 13.95 15.12 -1.03
C LYS A 230 14.80 14.16 -1.87
N TYR A 231 14.34 13.88 -3.09
CA TYR A 231 15.10 13.11 -4.07
C TYR A 231 16.21 13.95 -4.70
#